data_AF-A0A7J5ADB4-F1
#
_entry.id   AF-A0A7J5ADB4-F1
#
_cell.length_a   1.000
_cell.length_b   1.000
_cell.length_c   1.000
_cell.angle_alpha   90.00
_cell.angle_beta   90.00
_cell.angle_gamma   90.00
#
_symmetry.space_group_name_H-M   'P 1'
#
loop_
_entity.id
_entity.type
_entity.pdbx_description
1 polymer ?
#
loop_
_entity_poly.entity_id
_entity_poly.type
_entity_poly.pdbx_seq_one_letter_code
_entity_poly.pdbx_strand_id
1 'polypeptide(L)'
;MHKMDFSTKRITIAIVLISFLMMLIVSNLPFKAKPFGDITFHEESKNMALFIKGDIPFDKVVITKAPGPILFYTPAYLLAPSDANDDELWVYGVVFTSIIITISLLLIFRIATSFFSKEVGLLSLLLFFIFPIHCYYSLGIIGEAPAFFSLALAIYGWAIAFHEPNRKLGWIVMTLGLWFLILNRPNAMLILGIGFLVIFYSFFKNKIFFNTYGKKIAVTFFSIGVLGIGVLQLAKYITGNKSGMNQSSYFYYVAHQGRFEFREEPTDFRFWDNDFRSDSKDYQNWSKSGEYLTKVMEKTNRSYEEVYKEFLINDAIEHPFWFTRQFFVKCIYGHLYFINSISPEKFVMGPFKGSMGYWIFILIINSINLLIIAGAFLFLIKQRNLIDYWIFWSIIIALLIFHGLIYMEPRYLFPSRVALYIMSAAGLYRLRWVKNIINRMAVYLFPISKNDKF
;
A
#
# COMPACT_ATOMS: atom_id res chain seq x y z
N MET A 1 -26.33 -13.69 3.23
CA MET A 1 -25.38 -13.44 4.35
C MET A 1 -25.74 -14.37 5.51
N HIS A 2 -25.03 -15.49 5.66
CA HIS A 2 -25.26 -16.46 6.73
C HIS A 2 -25.10 -15.80 8.10
N LYS A 3 -25.97 -16.17 9.07
CA LYS A 3 -25.75 -15.95 10.52
C LYS A 3 -24.28 -16.25 10.83
N MET A 4 -23.60 -15.39 11.59
CA MET A 4 -22.26 -15.67 12.09
C MET A 4 -22.28 -17.02 12.79
N ASP A 5 -21.76 -18.03 12.09
CA ASP A 5 -21.68 -19.38 12.60
C ASP A 5 -20.71 -19.37 13.79
N PHE A 6 -21.04 -20.10 14.85
CA PHE A 6 -20.23 -20.18 16.07
C PHE A 6 -18.77 -20.58 15.76
N SER A 7 -18.59 -21.24 14.61
CA SER A 7 -17.33 -21.58 13.92
C SER A 7 -16.33 -20.43 13.77
N THR A 8 -16.75 -19.17 13.52
CA THR A 8 -15.80 -18.07 13.19
C THR A 8 -15.51 -17.11 14.35
N LYS A 9 -16.14 -17.31 15.51
CA LYS A 9 -15.93 -16.42 16.67
C LYS A 9 -14.52 -16.52 17.25
N ARG A 10 -13.98 -17.74 17.35
CA ARG A 10 -12.62 -17.99 17.86
C ARG A 10 -11.55 -17.31 17.01
N ILE A 11 -11.61 -17.45 15.69
CA ILE A 11 -10.64 -16.81 14.80
C ILE A 11 -10.74 -15.27 14.86
N THR A 12 -11.95 -14.72 15.00
CA THR A 12 -12.14 -13.26 15.12
C THR A 12 -11.46 -12.73 16.38
N ILE A 13 -11.68 -13.40 17.52
CA ILE A 13 -11.03 -13.03 18.79
C ILE A 13 -9.51 -13.21 18.67
N ALA A 14 -9.05 -14.31 18.07
CA ALA A 14 -7.61 -14.55 17.87
C ALA A 14 -6.97 -13.46 17.01
N ILE A 15 -7.61 -13.02 15.92
CA ILE A 15 -7.12 -11.92 15.08
C ILE A 15 -6.96 -10.65 15.93
N VAL A 16 -7.96 -10.27 16.72
CA VAL A 16 -7.91 -9.07 17.56
C VAL A 16 -6.79 -9.16 18.59
N LEU A 17 -6.72 -10.28 19.34
CA LEU A 17 -5.73 -10.46 20.40
C LEU A 17 -4.30 -10.52 19.85
N ILE A 18 -4.07 -11.26 18.77
CA ILE A 18 -2.75 -11.36 18.14
C ILE A 18 -2.36 -10.01 17.54
N SER A 19 -3.28 -9.29 16.88
CA SER A 19 -2.97 -7.96 16.33
C SER A 19 -2.58 -6.97 17.43
N PHE A 20 -3.29 -6.99 18.56
CA PHE A 20 -2.96 -6.17 19.72
C PHE A 20 -1.57 -6.51 20.30
N LEU A 21 -1.30 -7.80 20.54
CA LEU A 21 0.00 -8.25 21.04
C LEU A 21 1.13 -7.90 20.06
N MET A 22 0.91 -8.07 18.76
CA MET A 22 1.88 -7.73 17.73
C MET A 22 2.17 -6.24 17.68
N MET A 23 1.17 -5.39 17.87
CA MET A 23 1.38 -3.94 17.95
C MET A 23 2.30 -3.57 19.12
N LEU A 24 2.09 -4.18 20.29
CA LEU A 24 2.95 -3.99 21.47
C LEU A 24 4.37 -4.51 21.23
N ILE A 25 4.54 -5.65 20.56
CA ILE A 25 5.87 -6.16 20.22
C ILE A 25 6.58 -5.20 19.26
N VAL A 26 5.87 -4.75 18.22
CA VAL A 26 6.43 -3.90 17.17
C VAL A 26 6.77 -2.50 17.68
N SER A 27 5.98 -1.95 18.61
CA SER A 27 6.28 -0.65 19.24
C SER A 27 7.55 -0.67 20.09
N ASN A 28 7.98 -1.86 20.53
CA ASN A 28 9.19 -2.07 21.32
C ASN A 28 10.39 -2.55 20.48
N LEU A 29 10.29 -2.55 19.15
CA LEU A 29 11.42 -2.89 18.28
C LEU A 29 12.50 -1.79 18.32
N PRO A 30 13.78 -2.18 18.14
CA PRO A 30 14.92 -1.25 18.19
C PRO A 30 14.86 -0.21 17.05
N PHE A 31 14.29 -0.57 15.90
CA PHE A 31 14.04 0.33 14.77
C PHE A 31 12.64 0.94 14.92
N LYS A 32 12.55 2.05 15.66
CA LYS A 32 11.28 2.74 15.85
C LYS A 32 10.75 3.29 14.52
N ALA A 33 9.44 3.14 14.30
CA ALA A 33 8.77 3.87 13.24
C ALA A 33 8.94 5.37 13.49
N LYS A 34 9.14 6.16 12.43
CA LYS A 34 9.11 7.63 12.54
C LYS A 34 7.66 8.03 12.88
N PRO A 35 7.38 8.61 14.07
CA PRO A 35 6.00 8.89 14.54
C PRO A 35 5.22 9.74 13.54
N PHE A 36 5.86 10.80 13.05
CA PHE A 36 5.35 11.70 12.01
C PHE A 36 6.01 11.40 10.66
N GLY A 37 5.97 10.12 10.25
CA GLY A 37 6.69 9.63 9.06
C GLY A 37 6.51 10.51 7.82
N ASP A 38 5.34 11.13 7.66
CA ASP A 38 5.14 12.30 6.81
C ASP A 38 4.53 13.44 7.63
N ILE A 39 5.38 14.39 8.06
CA ILE A 39 4.97 15.53 8.90
C ILE A 39 3.84 16.34 8.28
N THR A 40 3.79 16.42 6.94
CA THR A 40 2.75 17.15 6.22
C THR A 40 1.36 16.54 6.49
N PHE A 41 1.23 15.22 6.50
CA PHE A 41 -0.06 14.59 6.79
C PHE A 41 -0.50 14.85 8.23
N HIS A 42 0.43 14.87 9.18
CA HIS A 42 0.12 15.19 10.56
C HIS A 42 -0.38 16.64 10.70
N GLU A 43 0.40 17.61 10.21
CA GLU A 43 0.07 19.04 10.30
C GLU A 43 -1.24 19.39 9.60
N GLU A 44 -1.46 18.89 8.38
CA GLU A 44 -2.69 19.17 7.62
C GLU A 44 -3.92 18.53 8.28
N SER A 45 -3.77 17.32 8.84
CA SER A 45 -4.86 16.67 9.59
C SER A 45 -5.21 17.40 10.88
N LYS A 46 -4.19 17.89 11.60
CA LYS A 46 -4.32 18.70 12.81
C LYS A 46 -5.03 20.01 12.52
N ASN A 47 -4.57 20.74 11.49
CA ASN A 47 -5.19 22.00 11.09
C ASN A 47 -6.64 21.80 10.63
N MET A 48 -6.92 20.75 9.86
CA MET A 48 -8.30 20.42 9.46
C MET A 48 -9.18 20.13 10.69
N ALA A 49 -8.68 19.37 11.67
CA ALA A 49 -9.43 19.05 12.88
C ALA A 49 -9.71 20.30 13.73
N LEU A 50 -8.71 21.15 13.95
CA LEU A 50 -8.86 22.41 14.69
C LEU A 50 -9.81 23.40 13.97
N PHE A 51 -9.77 23.45 12.65
CA PHE A 51 -10.69 24.27 11.86
C PHE A 51 -12.14 23.81 12.03
N ILE A 52 -12.40 22.51 11.95
CA ILE A 52 -13.74 21.93 12.17
C ILE A 52 -14.25 22.21 13.59
N LYS A 53 -13.36 22.27 14.58
CA LYS A 53 -13.69 22.66 15.96
C LYS A 53 -13.93 24.16 16.15
N GLY A 54 -13.51 24.99 15.19
CA GLY A 54 -13.60 26.46 15.26
C GLY A 54 -12.42 27.13 15.95
N ASP A 55 -11.33 26.40 16.21
CA ASP A 55 -10.16 26.90 16.96
C ASP A 55 -9.15 27.64 16.09
N ILE A 56 -9.17 27.40 14.77
CA ILE A 56 -8.31 28.09 13.81
C ILE A 56 -9.09 28.57 12.57
N PRO A 57 -8.64 29.66 11.92
CA PRO A 57 -9.23 30.14 10.68
C PRO A 57 -8.93 29.26 9.46
N PHE A 58 -9.78 29.38 8.42
CA PHE A 58 -9.72 28.58 7.18
C PHE A 58 -8.44 28.78 6.36
N ASP A 59 -7.78 29.92 6.49
CA ASP A 59 -6.51 30.24 5.81
C ASP A 59 -5.37 29.30 6.22
N LYS A 60 -5.43 28.71 7.41
CA LYS A 60 -4.47 27.70 7.89
C LYS A 60 -4.72 26.27 7.37
N VAL A 61 -5.86 26.03 6.72
CA VAL A 61 -6.19 24.72 6.16
C VAL A 61 -5.61 24.62 4.74
N VAL A 62 -4.73 23.65 4.55
CA VAL A 62 -4.09 23.32 3.27
C VAL A 62 -4.08 21.81 3.04
N ILE A 63 -4.08 21.41 1.77
CA ILE A 63 -3.94 20.04 1.30
C ILE A 63 -2.89 20.05 0.18
N THR A 64 -1.63 19.84 0.55
CA THR A 64 -0.50 19.98 -0.38
C THR A 64 -0.11 18.66 -1.04
N LYS A 65 -0.36 17.53 -0.35
CA LYS A 65 -0.11 16.17 -0.84
C LYS A 65 -1.42 15.48 -1.22
N ALA A 66 -1.52 14.17 -0.96
CA ALA A 66 -2.71 13.38 -1.21
C ALA A 66 -3.79 13.69 -0.15
N PRO A 67 -5.06 13.91 -0.53
CA PRO A 67 -6.12 14.27 0.42
C PRO A 67 -6.56 13.10 1.32
N GLY A 68 -6.33 11.86 0.90
CA GLY A 68 -6.81 10.66 1.60
C GLY A 68 -6.31 10.53 3.05
N PRO A 69 -5.00 10.67 3.33
CA PRO A 69 -4.50 10.53 4.69
C PRO A 69 -5.05 11.62 5.61
N ILE A 70 -5.26 12.84 5.11
CA ILE A 70 -5.86 13.94 5.87
C ILE A 70 -7.28 13.57 6.30
N LEU A 71 -8.12 13.17 5.34
CA LEU A 71 -9.49 12.72 5.61
C LEU A 71 -9.53 11.49 6.53
N PHE A 72 -8.48 10.68 6.53
CA PHE A 72 -8.36 9.48 7.36
C PHE A 72 -7.98 9.80 8.81
N TYR A 73 -7.02 10.70 9.05
CA TYR A 73 -6.53 11.02 10.39
C TYR A 73 -7.33 12.11 11.10
N THR A 74 -7.94 13.05 10.37
CA THR A 74 -8.77 14.11 10.95
C THR A 74 -9.84 13.58 11.92
N PRO A 75 -10.62 12.52 11.62
CA PRO A 75 -11.60 11.97 12.57
C PRO A 75 -10.99 11.55 13.91
N ALA A 76 -9.78 10.99 13.93
CA ALA A 76 -9.10 10.64 15.17
C ALA A 76 -8.69 11.89 15.96
N TYR A 77 -8.24 12.94 15.28
CA TYR A 77 -7.80 14.20 15.91
C TYR A 77 -8.98 15.06 16.37
N LEU A 78 -10.17 14.88 15.79
CA LEU A 78 -11.40 15.50 16.29
C LEU A 78 -11.77 15.02 17.70
N LEU A 79 -11.35 13.80 18.07
CA LEU A 79 -11.58 13.23 19.41
C LEU A 79 -10.60 13.75 20.46
N ALA A 80 -9.43 14.26 20.05
CA ALA A 80 -8.45 14.83 20.96
C ALA A 80 -8.91 16.20 21.49
N PRO A 81 -8.44 16.68 22.65
CA PRO A 81 -8.58 18.07 23.07
C PRO A 81 -8.00 19.06 22.04
N SER A 82 -8.47 20.31 22.03
CA SER A 82 -7.96 21.34 21.09
C SER A 82 -6.54 21.80 21.41
N ASP A 83 -6.12 21.67 22.67
CA ASP A 83 -4.78 21.98 23.19
C ASP A 83 -3.85 20.76 23.19
N ALA A 84 -4.27 19.62 22.63
CA ALA A 84 -3.47 18.41 22.57
C ALA A 84 -2.14 18.65 21.86
N ASN A 85 -1.05 18.19 22.47
CA ASN A 85 0.27 18.27 21.88
C ASN A 85 0.45 17.20 20.78
N ASP A 86 1.56 17.28 20.04
CA ASP A 86 1.79 16.40 18.88
C ASP A 86 1.94 14.92 19.29
N ASP A 87 2.51 14.64 20.47
CA ASP A 87 2.63 13.28 21.00
C ASP A 87 1.27 12.69 21.36
N GLU A 88 0.38 13.49 21.96
CA GLU A 88 -1.00 13.09 22.25
C GLU A 88 -1.77 12.81 20.96
N LEU A 89 -1.70 13.71 19.98
CA LEU A 89 -2.30 13.51 18.65
C LEU A 89 -1.73 12.27 17.95
N TRP A 90 -0.43 12.02 18.08
CA TRP A 90 0.18 10.79 17.59
C TRP A 90 -0.44 9.55 18.23
N VAL A 91 -0.65 9.52 19.55
CA VAL A 91 -1.33 8.41 20.23
C VAL A 91 -2.75 8.19 19.68
N TYR A 92 -3.55 9.25 19.52
CA TYR A 92 -4.88 9.13 18.90
C TYR A 92 -4.79 8.51 17.50
N GLY A 93 -3.85 8.99 16.68
CA GLY A 93 -3.60 8.47 15.35
C GLY A 93 -3.21 6.98 15.34
N VAL A 94 -2.29 6.57 16.23
CA VAL A 94 -1.79 5.19 16.35
C VAL A 94 -2.87 4.23 16.85
N VAL A 95 -3.68 4.65 17.83
CA VAL A 95 -4.80 3.83 18.31
C VAL A 95 -5.81 3.63 17.18
N PHE A 96 -6.14 4.71 16.45
CA PHE A 96 -7.05 4.64 15.33
C PHE A 96 -6.53 3.73 14.20
N THR A 97 -5.28 3.89 13.77
CA THR A 97 -4.67 3.01 12.73
C THR A 97 -4.60 1.56 13.19
N SER A 98 -4.32 1.30 14.47
CA SER A 98 -4.29 -0.06 15.03
C SER A 98 -5.65 -0.77 14.93
N ILE A 99 -6.72 -0.04 15.24
CA ILE A 99 -8.10 -0.54 15.07
C ILE A 99 -8.38 -0.83 13.59
N ILE A 100 -8.04 0.12 12.70
CA ILE A 100 -8.28 -0.01 11.26
C ILE A 100 -7.49 -1.16 10.63
N ILE A 101 -6.25 -1.38 11.05
CA ILE A 101 -5.44 -2.52 10.60
C ILE A 101 -6.04 -3.84 11.09
N THR A 102 -6.51 -3.89 12.34
CA THR A 102 -7.21 -5.07 12.87
C THR A 102 -8.48 -5.37 12.06
N ILE A 103 -9.27 -4.35 11.73
CA ILE A 103 -10.44 -4.48 10.85
C ILE A 103 -10.01 -4.97 9.46
N SER A 104 -8.90 -4.46 8.92
CA SER A 104 -8.36 -4.90 7.62
C SER A 104 -8.01 -6.39 7.63
N LEU A 105 -7.41 -6.91 8.70
CA LEU A 105 -7.11 -8.34 8.84
C LEU A 105 -8.40 -9.19 8.94
N LEU A 106 -9.42 -8.70 9.64
CA LEU A 106 -10.74 -9.34 9.65
C LEU A 106 -11.37 -9.39 8.25
N LEU A 107 -11.25 -8.32 7.47
CA LEU A 107 -11.71 -8.27 6.08
C LEU A 107 -10.91 -9.24 5.20
N ILE A 108 -9.58 -9.28 5.33
CA ILE A 108 -8.70 -10.21 4.61
C ILE A 108 -9.11 -11.66 4.84
N PHE A 109 -9.36 -12.04 6.10
CA PHE A 109 -9.85 -13.39 6.43
C PHE A 109 -11.18 -13.71 5.72
N ARG A 110 -12.12 -12.76 5.73
CA ARG A 110 -13.43 -12.91 5.07
C ARG A 110 -13.30 -13.01 3.55
N ILE A 111 -12.46 -12.18 2.94
CA ILE A 111 -12.16 -12.21 1.50
C ILE A 111 -11.62 -13.59 1.11
N ALA A 112 -10.56 -14.04 1.78
CA ALA A 112 -9.90 -15.31 1.48
C ALA A 112 -10.85 -16.50 1.68
N THR A 113 -11.67 -16.48 2.74
CA THR A 113 -12.69 -17.51 2.97
C THR A 113 -13.76 -17.50 1.87
N SER A 114 -14.16 -16.32 1.41
CA SER A 114 -15.20 -16.16 0.39
C SER A 114 -14.74 -16.62 -0.99
N PHE A 115 -13.48 -16.38 -1.37
CA PHE A 115 -12.95 -16.76 -2.68
C PHE A 115 -12.35 -18.17 -2.71
N PHE A 116 -11.94 -18.70 -1.56
CA PHE A 116 -11.20 -19.96 -1.46
C PHE A 116 -11.77 -20.85 -0.34
N SER A 117 -11.18 -20.81 0.86
CA SER A 117 -11.58 -21.62 2.00
C SER A 117 -11.15 -20.99 3.33
N LYS A 118 -11.68 -21.49 4.46
CA LYS A 118 -11.32 -21.02 5.81
C LYS A 118 -9.83 -21.22 6.10
N GLU A 119 -9.23 -22.29 5.57
CA GLU A 119 -7.82 -22.63 5.70
C GLU A 119 -6.93 -21.66 4.93
N VAL A 120 -7.33 -21.25 3.72
CA VAL A 120 -6.64 -20.20 2.97
C VAL A 120 -6.75 -18.86 3.70
N GLY A 121 -7.91 -18.58 4.31
CA GLY A 121 -8.09 -17.43 5.20
C GLY A 121 -7.13 -17.45 6.38
N LEU A 122 -7.02 -18.58 7.08
CA LEU A 122 -6.07 -18.76 8.18
C LEU A 122 -4.62 -18.56 7.72
N LEU A 123 -4.22 -19.21 6.62
CA LEU A 123 -2.87 -19.08 6.07
C LEU A 123 -2.56 -17.62 5.67
N SER A 124 -3.52 -16.90 5.10
CA SER A 124 -3.36 -15.48 4.77
C SER A 124 -3.00 -14.65 6.01
N LEU A 125 -3.70 -14.88 7.13
CA LEU A 125 -3.43 -14.20 8.41
C LEU A 125 -2.05 -14.59 8.98
N LEU A 126 -1.70 -15.87 8.93
CA LEU A 126 -0.40 -16.33 9.41
C LEU A 126 0.75 -15.67 8.64
N LEU A 127 0.62 -15.51 7.31
CA LEU A 127 1.61 -14.79 6.51
C LEU A 127 1.74 -13.33 6.97
N PHE A 128 0.64 -12.66 7.31
CA PHE A 128 0.68 -11.31 7.88
C PHE A 128 1.37 -11.27 9.25
N PHE A 129 1.10 -12.23 10.13
CA PHE A 129 1.70 -12.25 11.47
C PHE A 129 3.18 -12.68 11.48
N ILE A 130 3.60 -13.54 10.55
CA ILE A 130 5.02 -13.90 10.38
C ILE A 130 5.85 -12.67 9.99
N PHE A 131 5.27 -11.76 9.19
CA PHE A 131 5.94 -10.53 8.78
C PHE A 131 5.06 -9.29 9.05
N PRO A 132 5.08 -8.76 10.29
CA PRO A 132 4.11 -7.78 10.80
C PRO A 132 4.41 -6.35 10.35
N ILE A 133 4.84 -6.14 9.11
CA ILE A 133 5.13 -4.81 8.56
C ILE A 133 3.91 -3.88 8.57
N HIS A 134 2.71 -4.46 8.55
CA HIS A 134 1.46 -3.71 8.70
C HIS A 134 1.31 -3.07 10.08
N CYS A 135 1.82 -3.73 11.14
CA CYS A 135 1.89 -3.14 12.48
C CYS A 135 2.94 -2.04 12.53
N TYR A 136 4.07 -2.21 11.84
CA TYR A 136 5.12 -1.17 11.79
C TYR A 136 4.60 0.12 11.17
N TYR A 137 3.91 0.03 10.03
CA TYR A 137 3.35 1.20 9.36
C TYR A 137 2.16 1.84 10.08
N SER A 138 1.44 1.11 10.94
CA SER A 138 0.38 1.73 11.77
C SER A 138 0.92 2.60 12.90
N LEU A 139 2.20 2.47 13.27
CA LEU A 139 2.81 3.32 14.31
C LEU A 139 3.19 4.72 13.79
N GLY A 140 3.06 4.98 12.48
CA GLY A 140 3.33 6.28 11.87
C GLY A 140 2.05 6.96 11.36
N ILE A 141 2.08 8.29 11.33
CA ILE A 141 1.10 9.12 10.60
C ILE A 141 1.54 9.19 9.14
N ILE A 142 1.11 8.21 8.33
CA ILE A 142 1.57 7.99 6.96
C ILE A 142 0.45 7.44 6.05
N GLY A 143 0.61 7.52 4.73
CA GLY A 143 -0.42 7.10 3.76
C GLY A 143 -0.55 5.58 3.55
N GLU A 144 0.37 4.78 4.07
CA GLU A 144 0.45 3.32 3.93
C GLU A 144 -0.74 2.59 4.57
N ALA A 145 -1.01 2.85 5.85
CA ALA A 145 -2.11 2.18 6.58
C ALA A 145 -3.50 2.53 6.02
N PRO A 146 -3.84 3.80 5.71
CA PRO A 146 -5.08 4.16 5.03
C PRO A 146 -5.26 3.45 3.68
N ALA A 147 -4.19 3.38 2.87
CA ALA A 147 -4.23 2.72 1.57
C ALA A 147 -4.40 1.19 1.68
N PHE A 148 -3.75 0.57 2.68
CA PHE A 148 -3.92 -0.85 2.98
C PHE A 148 -5.38 -1.18 3.34
N PHE A 149 -5.98 -0.40 4.23
CA PHE A 149 -7.40 -0.53 4.56
C PHE A 149 -8.31 -0.32 3.35
N SER A 150 -8.03 0.71 2.55
CA SER A 150 -8.80 1.03 1.34
C SER A 150 -8.82 -0.15 0.35
N LEU A 151 -7.68 -0.81 0.14
CA LEU A 151 -7.63 -1.99 -0.72
C LEU A 151 -8.35 -3.20 -0.10
N ALA A 152 -8.20 -3.44 1.21
CA ALA A 152 -8.96 -4.49 1.89
C ALA A 152 -10.48 -4.26 1.75
N LEU A 153 -10.94 -3.02 1.88
CA LEU A 153 -12.34 -2.63 1.66
C LEU A 153 -12.76 -2.87 0.20
N ALA A 154 -11.93 -2.46 -0.77
CA ALA A 154 -12.21 -2.63 -2.19
C ALA A 154 -12.38 -4.12 -2.58
N ILE A 155 -11.45 -4.97 -2.14
CA ILE A 155 -11.49 -6.42 -2.43
C ILE A 155 -12.65 -7.08 -1.67
N TYR A 156 -12.99 -6.62 -0.46
CA TYR A 156 -14.18 -7.11 0.24
C TYR A 156 -15.48 -6.75 -0.48
N GLY A 157 -15.58 -5.52 -0.99
CA GLY A 157 -16.69 -5.11 -1.86
C GLY A 157 -16.79 -5.97 -3.12
N TRP A 158 -15.64 -6.24 -3.76
CA TRP A 158 -15.56 -7.18 -4.88
C TRP A 158 -15.99 -8.59 -4.49
N ALA A 159 -15.62 -9.12 -3.31
CA ALA A 159 -16.05 -10.43 -2.85
C ALA A 159 -17.58 -10.54 -2.75
N ILE A 160 -18.24 -9.50 -2.22
CA ILE A 160 -19.71 -9.44 -2.15
C ILE A 160 -20.30 -9.34 -3.56
N ALA A 161 -19.77 -8.45 -4.41
CA ALA A 161 -20.26 -8.24 -5.77
C ALA A 161 -20.02 -9.47 -6.68
N PHE A 162 -18.97 -10.24 -6.45
CA PHE A 162 -18.66 -11.45 -7.19
C PHE A 162 -19.68 -12.55 -6.89
N HIS A 163 -20.00 -12.80 -5.62
CA HIS A 163 -20.96 -13.85 -5.24
C HIS A 163 -22.42 -13.42 -5.36
N GLU A 164 -22.71 -12.15 -5.13
CA GLU A 164 -24.06 -11.58 -5.21
C GLU A 164 -24.07 -10.36 -6.15
N PRO A 165 -24.00 -10.55 -7.49
CA PRO A 165 -23.79 -9.45 -8.44
C PRO A 165 -24.85 -8.36 -8.40
N ASN A 166 -26.07 -8.68 -7.98
CA ASN A 166 -27.18 -7.72 -7.90
C ASN A 166 -27.22 -6.97 -6.56
N ARG A 167 -26.39 -7.34 -5.58
CA ARG A 167 -26.34 -6.68 -4.29
C ARG A 167 -25.55 -5.38 -4.37
N LYS A 168 -26.28 -4.26 -4.30
CA LYS A 168 -25.72 -2.89 -4.35
C LYS A 168 -24.61 -2.66 -3.35
N LEU A 169 -24.71 -3.25 -2.14
CA LEU A 169 -23.71 -3.09 -1.09
C LEU A 169 -22.29 -3.45 -1.54
N GLY A 170 -22.11 -4.53 -2.31
CA GLY A 170 -20.78 -4.94 -2.79
C GLY A 170 -20.16 -3.89 -3.70
N TRP A 171 -20.94 -3.34 -4.63
CA TRP A 171 -20.49 -2.30 -5.55
C TRP A 171 -20.21 -0.97 -4.84
N ILE A 172 -21.04 -0.57 -3.88
CA ILE A 172 -20.81 0.65 -3.08
C ILE A 172 -19.52 0.52 -2.28
N VAL A 173 -19.33 -0.61 -1.58
CA VAL A 173 -18.11 -0.86 -0.80
C VAL A 173 -16.87 -0.92 -1.70
N MET A 174 -16.98 -1.53 -2.88
CA MET A 174 -15.88 -1.55 -3.86
C MET A 174 -15.54 -0.15 -4.36
N THR A 175 -16.57 0.66 -4.68
CA THR A 175 -16.42 2.05 -5.13
C THR A 175 -15.70 2.88 -4.07
N LEU A 176 -16.17 2.83 -2.82
CA LEU A 176 -15.56 3.56 -1.70
C LEU A 176 -14.12 3.10 -1.44
N GLY A 177 -13.86 1.79 -1.44
CA GLY A 177 -12.52 1.26 -1.24
C GLY A 177 -11.53 1.71 -2.32
N LEU A 178 -11.91 1.63 -3.60
CA LEU A 178 -11.04 2.09 -4.70
C LEU A 178 -10.89 3.61 -4.74
N TRP A 179 -11.95 4.35 -4.44
CA TRP A 179 -11.90 5.81 -4.36
C TRP A 179 -10.96 6.26 -3.23
N PHE A 180 -11.12 5.73 -2.01
CA PHE A 180 -10.20 6.03 -0.91
C PHE A 180 -8.77 5.57 -1.21
N LEU A 181 -8.58 4.44 -1.91
CA LEU A 181 -7.25 4.00 -2.31
C LEU A 181 -6.57 5.04 -3.20
N ILE A 182 -7.29 5.60 -4.18
CA ILE A 182 -6.75 6.64 -5.07
C ILE A 182 -6.51 7.95 -4.31
N LEU A 183 -7.39 8.32 -3.38
CA LEU A 183 -7.17 9.52 -2.55
C LEU A 183 -5.96 9.37 -1.63
N ASN A 184 -5.68 8.15 -1.15
CA ASN A 184 -4.49 7.87 -0.33
C ASN A 184 -3.22 7.73 -1.17
N ARG A 185 -3.37 7.21 -2.40
CA ARG A 185 -2.29 6.86 -3.33
C ARG A 185 -2.74 7.17 -4.76
N PRO A 186 -2.55 8.41 -5.24
CA PRO A 186 -2.98 8.80 -6.59
C PRO A 186 -2.36 7.94 -7.70
N ASN A 187 -1.16 7.41 -7.47
CA ASN A 187 -0.48 6.41 -8.30
C ASN A 187 -1.27 5.11 -8.50
N ALA A 188 -2.15 4.74 -7.56
CA ALA A 188 -3.04 3.58 -7.72
C ALA A 188 -4.13 3.79 -8.79
N MET A 189 -4.31 5.01 -9.31
CA MET A 189 -5.29 5.32 -10.36
C MET A 189 -5.10 4.47 -11.63
N LEU A 190 -3.88 3.97 -11.90
CA LEU A 190 -3.62 3.02 -12.99
C LEU A 190 -4.47 1.74 -12.91
N ILE A 191 -4.99 1.37 -11.72
CA ILE A 191 -5.92 0.25 -11.57
C ILE A 191 -7.19 0.44 -12.40
N LEU A 192 -7.66 1.69 -12.57
CA LEU A 192 -8.83 1.99 -13.39
C LEU A 192 -8.53 1.70 -14.87
N GLY A 193 -7.36 2.09 -15.35
CA GLY A 193 -6.90 1.80 -16.72
C GLY A 193 -6.81 0.30 -16.98
N ILE A 194 -6.17 -0.45 -16.08
CA ILE A 194 -6.11 -1.92 -16.16
C ILE A 194 -7.52 -2.53 -16.07
N GLY A 195 -8.38 -2.00 -15.22
CA GLY A 195 -9.77 -2.41 -15.12
C GLY A 195 -10.56 -2.21 -16.41
N PHE A 196 -10.34 -1.10 -17.14
CA PHE A 196 -10.93 -0.92 -18.47
C PHE A 196 -10.42 -1.96 -19.47
N LEU A 197 -9.14 -2.34 -19.41
CA LEU A 197 -8.61 -3.45 -20.22
C LEU A 197 -9.30 -4.78 -19.86
N VAL A 198 -9.60 -5.03 -18.58
CA VAL A 198 -10.35 -6.21 -18.13
C VAL A 198 -11.78 -6.19 -18.71
N ILE A 199 -12.47 -5.05 -18.65
CA ILE A 199 -13.80 -4.90 -19.23
C ILE A 199 -13.75 -5.16 -20.75
N PHE A 200 -12.82 -4.51 -21.46
CA PHE A 200 -12.62 -4.67 -22.89
C PHE A 200 -12.34 -6.13 -23.27
N TYR A 201 -11.37 -6.76 -22.60
CA TYR A 201 -11.08 -8.18 -22.79
C TYR A 201 -12.31 -9.06 -22.55
N SER A 202 -13.06 -8.82 -21.47
CA SER A 202 -14.27 -9.59 -21.15
C SER A 202 -15.35 -9.44 -22.22
N PHE A 203 -15.52 -8.25 -22.79
CA PHE A 203 -16.48 -8.00 -23.86
C PHE A 203 -16.23 -8.90 -25.09
N PHE A 204 -14.97 -9.08 -25.48
CA PHE A 204 -14.61 -9.90 -26.65
C PHE A 204 -14.43 -11.38 -26.35
N LYS A 205 -13.83 -11.74 -25.21
CA LYS A 205 -13.35 -13.10 -24.92
C LYS A 205 -14.11 -13.82 -23.80
N ASN A 206 -14.75 -13.09 -22.89
CA ASN A 206 -15.50 -13.68 -21.76
C ASN A 206 -16.85 -12.99 -21.54
N LYS A 207 -17.77 -13.25 -22.48
CA LYS A 207 -19.10 -12.62 -22.51
C LYS A 207 -19.91 -12.88 -21.24
N ILE A 208 -19.73 -14.04 -20.60
CA ILE A 208 -20.41 -14.38 -19.34
C ILE A 208 -19.97 -13.41 -18.24
N PHE A 209 -18.66 -13.20 -18.07
CA PHE A 209 -18.14 -12.22 -17.12
C PHE A 209 -18.61 -10.81 -17.44
N PHE A 210 -18.57 -10.41 -18.72
CA PHE A 210 -19.00 -9.07 -19.13
C PHE A 210 -20.48 -8.80 -18.82
N ASN A 211 -21.36 -9.76 -19.13
CA ASN A 211 -22.80 -9.63 -18.90
C ASN A 211 -23.14 -9.55 -17.40
N THR A 212 -22.42 -10.30 -16.57
CA THR A 212 -22.66 -10.32 -15.12
C THR A 212 -22.06 -9.11 -14.41
N TYR A 213 -20.83 -8.73 -14.75
CA TYR A 213 -20.04 -7.76 -14.00
C TYR A 213 -19.62 -6.53 -14.82
N GLY A 214 -19.29 -6.70 -16.10
CA GLY A 214 -18.61 -5.68 -16.92
C GLY A 214 -19.28 -4.31 -16.89
N LYS A 215 -20.61 -4.24 -17.07
CA LYS A 215 -21.37 -2.97 -16.99
C LYS A 215 -21.28 -2.30 -15.62
N LYS A 216 -21.37 -3.09 -14.54
CA LYS A 216 -21.34 -2.58 -13.15
C LYS A 216 -19.93 -2.14 -12.75
N ILE A 217 -18.90 -2.85 -13.22
CA ILE A 217 -17.50 -2.42 -13.08
C ILE A 217 -17.29 -1.08 -13.80
N ALA A 218 -17.78 -0.91 -15.04
CA ALA A 218 -17.68 0.34 -15.78
C ALA A 218 -18.33 1.52 -15.04
N VAL A 219 -19.55 1.33 -14.51
CA VAL A 219 -20.24 2.34 -13.68
C VAL A 219 -19.45 2.65 -12.41
N THR A 220 -18.88 1.63 -11.76
CA THR A 220 -18.02 1.83 -10.58
C THR A 220 -16.82 2.71 -10.91
N PHE A 221 -16.10 2.42 -12.01
CA PHE A 221 -14.94 3.22 -12.41
C PHE A 221 -15.29 4.63 -12.83
N PHE A 222 -16.40 4.81 -13.55
CA PHE A 222 -16.89 6.15 -13.87
C PHE A 222 -17.20 6.94 -12.59
N SER A 223 -17.87 6.32 -11.62
CA SER A 223 -18.19 6.94 -10.33
C SER A 223 -16.92 7.32 -9.56
N ILE A 224 -15.91 6.45 -9.53
CA ILE A 224 -14.60 6.73 -8.92
C ILE A 224 -13.91 7.89 -9.62
N GLY A 225 -13.95 7.95 -10.95
CA GLY A 225 -13.38 9.05 -11.74
C GLY A 225 -14.03 10.40 -11.39
N VAL A 226 -15.37 10.45 -11.37
CA VAL A 226 -16.13 11.65 -11.01
C VAL A 226 -15.83 12.09 -9.58
N LEU A 227 -15.89 11.16 -8.61
CA LEU A 227 -15.60 11.45 -7.20
C LEU A 227 -14.14 11.88 -6.99
N GLY A 228 -13.20 11.24 -7.69
CA GLY A 228 -11.77 11.57 -7.62
C GLY A 228 -11.50 12.98 -8.15
N ILE A 229 -12.03 13.32 -9.31
CA ILE A 229 -11.93 14.67 -9.88
C ILE A 229 -12.56 15.69 -8.92
N GLY A 230 -13.74 15.40 -8.38
CA GLY A 230 -14.43 16.29 -7.43
C GLY A 230 -13.58 16.61 -6.19
N VAL A 231 -13.00 15.58 -5.54
CA VAL A 231 -12.15 15.78 -4.36
C VAL A 231 -10.86 16.51 -4.71
N LEU A 232 -10.22 16.20 -5.83
CA LEU A 232 -8.99 16.88 -6.24
C LEU A 232 -9.23 18.36 -6.55
N GLN A 233 -10.35 18.70 -7.19
CA GLN A 233 -10.74 20.10 -7.41
C GLN A 233 -11.04 20.81 -6.08
N LEU A 234 -11.72 20.14 -5.15
CA LEU A 234 -11.96 20.69 -3.82
C LEU A 234 -10.67 20.91 -3.04
N ALA A 235 -9.74 19.95 -3.07
CA ALA A 235 -8.42 20.10 -2.44
C ALA A 235 -7.64 21.27 -3.04
N LYS A 236 -7.66 21.41 -4.38
CA LYS A 236 -7.04 22.55 -5.07
C LYS A 236 -7.68 23.88 -4.67
N TYR A 237 -9.00 23.93 -4.53
CA TYR A 237 -9.71 25.12 -4.08
C TYR A 237 -9.36 25.50 -2.63
N ILE A 238 -9.28 24.52 -1.73
CA ILE A 238 -8.91 24.72 -0.31
C ILE A 238 -7.47 25.25 -0.20
N THR A 239 -6.53 24.65 -0.94
CA THR A 239 -5.11 25.02 -0.92
C THR A 239 -4.86 26.35 -1.62
N GLY A 240 -5.49 26.62 -2.76
CA GLY A 240 -5.34 27.86 -3.50
C GLY A 240 -3.87 28.25 -3.71
N ASN A 241 -3.52 29.47 -3.31
CA ASN A 241 -2.15 30.00 -3.36
C ASN A 241 -1.41 29.92 -2.01
N LYS A 242 -1.94 29.15 -1.05
CA LYS A 242 -1.38 29.08 0.32
C LYS A 242 -0.10 28.24 0.40
N SER A 243 0.25 27.48 -0.64
CA SER A 243 1.47 26.65 -0.69
C SER A 243 2.38 27.02 -1.85
N GLY A 244 3.69 27.08 -1.60
CA GLY A 244 4.72 27.37 -2.62
C GLY A 244 5.05 26.20 -3.55
N MET A 245 4.56 24.99 -3.28
CA MET A 245 4.72 23.81 -4.13
C MET A 245 3.36 23.26 -4.57
N ASN A 246 3.28 22.85 -5.83
CA ASN A 246 2.14 22.15 -6.42
C ASN A 246 2.46 20.65 -6.61
N GLN A 247 1.43 19.82 -6.77
CA GLN A 247 1.59 18.37 -6.93
C GLN A 247 2.40 17.97 -8.19
N SER A 248 2.35 18.77 -9.25
CA SER A 248 3.10 18.54 -10.49
C SER A 248 4.61 18.71 -10.30
N SER A 249 5.05 19.74 -9.59
CA SER A 249 6.47 19.92 -9.25
C SER A 249 6.99 18.74 -8.44
N TYR A 250 6.22 18.26 -7.46
CA TYR A 250 6.59 17.07 -6.69
C TYR A 250 6.71 15.81 -7.56
N PHE A 251 5.78 15.61 -8.50
CA PHE A 251 5.87 14.49 -9.45
C PHE A 251 7.16 14.53 -10.27
N TYR A 252 7.51 15.68 -10.86
CA TYR A 252 8.71 15.83 -11.67
C TYR A 252 10.00 15.67 -10.85
N TYR A 253 10.02 16.17 -9.61
CA TYR A 253 11.12 15.96 -8.68
C TYR A 253 11.36 14.47 -8.41
N VAL A 254 10.31 13.72 -8.04
CA VAL A 254 10.42 12.30 -7.74
C VAL A 254 10.75 11.47 -8.99
N ALA A 255 10.19 11.83 -10.15
CA ALA A 255 10.52 11.18 -11.42
C ALA A 255 12.00 11.40 -11.81
N HIS A 256 12.53 12.61 -11.57
CA HIS A 256 13.94 12.94 -11.80
C HIS A 256 14.86 12.12 -10.91
N GLN A 257 14.60 12.06 -9.60
CA GLN A 257 15.32 11.18 -8.68
C GLN A 257 15.27 9.71 -9.16
N GLY A 258 14.09 9.28 -9.58
CA GLY A 258 13.87 7.96 -10.16
C GLY A 258 14.69 7.65 -11.41
N ARG A 259 15.10 8.63 -12.22
CA ARG A 259 15.97 8.38 -13.38
C ARG A 259 17.38 7.97 -13.01
N PHE A 260 17.80 8.26 -11.79
CA PHE A 260 19.12 7.88 -11.27
C PHE A 260 19.05 6.66 -10.37
N GLU A 261 17.89 6.34 -9.78
CA GLU A 261 17.71 5.12 -8.99
C GLU A 261 18.07 3.84 -9.79
N PHE A 262 19.08 3.11 -9.29
CA PHE A 262 19.62 1.88 -9.88
C PHE A 262 20.12 2.05 -11.31
N ARG A 263 20.53 3.28 -11.70
CA ARG A 263 20.99 3.56 -13.06
C ARG A 263 22.35 2.94 -13.27
N GLU A 264 23.34 3.34 -12.47
CA GLU A 264 24.70 2.84 -12.56
C GLU A 264 25.02 1.85 -11.44
N GLU A 265 24.23 1.85 -10.37
CA GLU A 265 24.41 0.99 -9.20
C GLU A 265 23.22 0.03 -9.02
N PRO A 266 22.99 -0.94 -9.95
CA PRO A 266 21.77 -1.76 -9.98
C PRO A 266 21.61 -2.72 -8.79
N THR A 267 22.67 -2.91 -8.00
CA THR A 267 22.68 -3.74 -6.81
C THR A 267 23.08 -2.93 -5.58
N ASP A 268 22.82 -1.62 -5.58
CA ASP A 268 23.08 -0.81 -4.39
C ASP A 268 22.12 -1.20 -3.27
N PHE A 269 22.61 -2.10 -2.42
CA PHE A 269 21.96 -2.56 -1.20
C PHE A 269 22.72 -2.11 0.05
N ARG A 270 23.60 -1.10 -0.09
CA ARG A 270 24.36 -0.57 1.02
C ARG A 270 23.40 0.03 2.07
N PHE A 271 23.87 0.13 3.30
CA PHE A 271 23.19 0.95 4.29
C PHE A 271 23.30 2.42 3.88
N TRP A 272 22.23 3.19 4.03
CA TRP A 272 22.20 4.61 3.70
C TRP A 272 21.77 5.41 4.93
N ASP A 273 22.53 6.46 5.25
CA ASP A 273 22.07 7.46 6.21
C ASP A 273 21.00 8.37 5.56
N ASN A 274 20.16 9.01 6.37
CA ASN A 274 19.02 9.80 5.89
C ASN A 274 19.43 11.08 5.15
N ASP A 275 20.64 11.59 5.38
CA ASP A 275 20.98 12.97 5.02
C ASP A 275 21.89 13.09 3.78
N PHE A 276 22.88 12.20 3.61
CA PHE A 276 23.83 12.30 2.49
C PHE A 276 24.34 10.95 2.00
N ARG A 277 24.44 10.82 0.66
CA ARG A 277 24.96 9.63 -0.04
C ARG A 277 26.18 9.98 -0.90
N SER A 278 27.20 10.54 -0.24
CA SER A 278 28.41 10.99 -0.92
C SER A 278 29.18 9.87 -1.61
N ASP A 279 28.94 8.59 -1.27
CA ASP A 279 29.58 7.42 -1.86
C ASP A 279 28.72 6.73 -2.96
N SER A 280 27.49 7.21 -3.22
CA SER A 280 26.65 6.69 -4.30
C SER A 280 26.84 7.51 -5.58
N LYS A 281 27.24 6.82 -6.64
CA LYS A 281 27.38 7.42 -7.97
C LYS A 281 26.03 7.93 -8.49
N ASP A 282 24.97 7.14 -8.28
CA ASP A 282 23.62 7.51 -8.69
C ASP A 282 23.13 8.78 -7.98
N TYR A 283 23.38 8.90 -6.66
CA TYR A 283 23.06 10.12 -5.90
C TYR A 283 23.85 11.34 -6.37
N GLN A 284 25.16 11.20 -6.60
CA GLN A 284 25.99 12.29 -7.11
C GLN A 284 25.54 12.77 -8.49
N ASN A 285 25.21 11.84 -9.39
CA ASN A 285 24.73 12.16 -10.73
C ASN A 285 23.37 12.85 -10.69
N TRP A 286 22.46 12.40 -9.81
CA TRP A 286 21.18 13.05 -9.58
C TRP A 286 21.36 14.50 -9.11
N SER A 287 22.21 14.72 -8.10
CA SER A 287 22.50 16.07 -7.58
C SER A 287 23.09 17.00 -8.66
N LYS A 288 24.13 16.53 -9.39
CA LYS A 288 24.73 17.26 -10.51
C LYS A 288 23.72 17.58 -11.62
N SER A 289 22.82 16.65 -11.91
CA SER A 289 21.75 16.87 -12.88
C SER A 289 20.77 17.93 -12.39
N GLY A 290 20.40 17.92 -11.11
CA GLY A 290 19.56 18.96 -10.51
C GLY A 290 20.18 20.35 -10.62
N GLU A 291 21.46 20.51 -10.26
CA GLU A 291 22.19 21.77 -10.41
C GLU A 291 22.24 22.25 -11.87
N TYR A 292 22.45 21.33 -12.81
CA TYR A 292 22.44 21.65 -14.24
C TYR A 292 21.06 22.16 -14.70
N LEU A 293 19.98 21.46 -14.32
CA LEU A 293 18.62 21.87 -14.68
C LEU A 293 18.26 23.23 -14.07
N THR A 294 18.73 23.52 -12.85
CA THR A 294 18.58 24.85 -12.24
C THR A 294 19.26 25.95 -13.06
N LYS A 295 20.49 25.72 -13.51
CA LYS A 295 21.18 26.68 -14.41
C LYS A 295 20.46 26.84 -15.75
N VAL A 296 19.85 25.78 -16.28
CA VAL A 296 19.03 25.87 -17.51
C VAL A 296 17.79 26.72 -17.26
N MET A 297 17.08 26.53 -16.13
CA MET A 297 15.94 27.36 -15.76
C MET A 297 16.33 28.83 -15.66
N GLU A 298 17.41 29.15 -14.94
CA GLU A 298 17.92 30.52 -14.78
C GLU A 298 18.30 31.17 -16.12
N LYS A 299 18.96 30.42 -17.01
CA LYS A 299 19.41 30.93 -18.31
C LYS A 299 18.28 31.12 -19.33
N THR A 300 17.26 30.25 -19.29
CA THR A 300 16.19 30.23 -20.31
C THR A 300 14.89 30.85 -19.83
N ASN A 301 14.78 31.19 -18.54
CA ASN A 301 13.56 31.67 -17.89
C ASN A 301 12.35 30.74 -18.11
N ARG A 302 12.61 29.43 -18.28
CA ARG A 302 11.58 28.39 -18.43
C ARG A 302 11.14 27.87 -17.07
N SER A 303 9.90 27.39 -17.01
CA SER A 303 9.34 26.87 -15.77
C SER A 303 9.99 25.54 -15.35
N TYR A 304 9.93 25.24 -14.06
CA TYR A 304 10.40 23.97 -13.48
C TYR A 304 9.80 22.76 -14.19
N GLU A 305 8.47 22.78 -14.38
CA GLU A 305 7.74 21.68 -15.02
C GLU A 305 8.19 21.44 -16.46
N GLU A 306 8.44 22.49 -17.23
CA GLU A 306 8.90 22.38 -18.62
C GLU A 306 10.30 21.76 -18.71
N VAL A 307 11.25 22.28 -17.93
CA VAL A 307 12.65 21.86 -17.99
C VAL A 307 12.80 20.41 -17.54
N TYR A 308 12.16 20.04 -16.42
CA TYR A 308 12.22 18.67 -15.92
C TYR A 308 11.47 17.68 -16.81
N LYS A 309 10.30 18.06 -17.35
CA LYS A 309 9.55 17.20 -18.28
C LYS A 309 10.37 16.89 -19.53
N GLU A 310 10.99 17.91 -20.13
CA GLU A 310 11.83 17.74 -21.31
C GLU A 310 13.03 16.85 -21.02
N PHE A 311 13.73 17.09 -19.90
CA PHE A 311 14.84 16.24 -19.47
C PHE A 311 14.43 14.76 -19.34
N LEU A 312 13.31 14.48 -18.67
CA LEU A 312 12.83 13.12 -18.46
C LEU A 312 12.49 12.40 -19.77
N ILE A 313 11.87 13.11 -20.72
CA ILE A 313 11.52 12.56 -22.03
C ILE A 313 12.79 12.28 -22.84
N ASN A 314 13.71 13.24 -22.92
CA ASN A 314 14.94 13.10 -23.68
C ASN A 314 15.82 11.98 -23.11
N ASP A 315 15.98 11.91 -21.78
CA ASP A 315 16.78 10.86 -21.13
C ASP A 315 16.22 9.46 -21.38
N ALA A 316 14.88 9.30 -21.44
CA ALA A 316 14.26 8.02 -21.76
C ALA A 316 14.47 7.62 -23.24
N ILE A 317 14.45 8.57 -24.16
CA ILE A 317 14.66 8.36 -25.60
C ILE A 317 16.14 8.06 -25.90
N GLU A 318 17.06 8.77 -25.25
CA GLU A 318 18.50 8.62 -25.44
C GLU A 318 19.05 7.35 -24.77
N HIS A 319 18.43 6.89 -23.69
CA HIS A 319 18.89 5.74 -22.90
C HIS A 319 17.83 4.64 -22.67
N PRO A 320 17.21 4.08 -23.72
CA PRO A 320 16.08 3.15 -23.59
C PRO A 320 16.45 1.84 -22.87
N PHE A 321 17.68 1.37 -23.03
CA PHE A 321 18.16 0.17 -22.34
C PHE A 321 18.36 0.38 -20.85
N TRP A 322 18.91 1.53 -20.43
CA TRP A 322 19.01 1.87 -19.01
C TRP A 322 17.64 2.05 -18.40
N PHE A 323 16.74 2.75 -19.09
CA PHE A 323 15.35 2.90 -18.68
C PHE A 323 14.68 1.54 -18.42
N THR A 324 14.79 0.62 -19.38
CA THR A 324 14.18 -0.71 -19.28
C THR A 324 14.81 -1.55 -18.17
N ARG A 325 16.15 -1.54 -18.03
CA ARG A 325 16.83 -2.24 -16.94
C ARG A 325 16.39 -1.72 -15.57
N GLN A 326 16.40 -0.39 -15.39
CA GLN A 326 15.97 0.25 -14.16
C GLN A 326 14.56 -0.15 -13.78
N PHE A 327 13.63 -0.17 -14.74
CA PHE A 327 12.25 -0.61 -14.50
C PHE A 327 12.19 -1.99 -13.82
N PHE A 328 12.89 -2.98 -14.36
CA PHE A 328 12.91 -4.33 -13.80
C PHE A 328 13.64 -4.40 -12.46
N VAL A 329 14.79 -3.72 -12.33
CA VAL A 329 15.53 -3.67 -11.07
C VAL A 329 14.69 -3.05 -9.96
N LYS A 330 14.00 -1.94 -10.23
CA LYS A 330 13.04 -1.32 -9.31
C LYS A 330 11.90 -2.26 -8.95
N CYS A 331 11.30 -2.96 -9.93
CA CYS A 331 10.24 -3.93 -9.64
C CYS A 331 10.71 -5.04 -8.68
N ILE A 332 11.95 -5.52 -8.84
CA ILE A 332 12.55 -6.49 -7.91
C ILE A 332 12.83 -5.82 -6.56
N TYR A 333 13.41 -4.62 -6.55
CA TYR A 333 13.76 -3.87 -5.35
C TYR A 333 12.55 -3.55 -4.48
N GLY A 334 11.40 -3.18 -5.07
CA GLY A 334 10.15 -2.94 -4.33
C GLY A 334 9.66 -4.15 -3.53
N HIS A 335 10.17 -5.35 -3.86
CA HIS A 335 9.91 -6.58 -3.15
C HIS A 335 11.04 -6.98 -2.19
N LEU A 336 12.07 -6.17 -2.00
CA LEU A 336 13.13 -6.44 -1.04
C LEU A 336 13.02 -5.49 0.14
N TYR A 337 13.10 -6.02 1.36
CA TYR A 337 13.04 -5.20 2.57
C TYR A 337 14.45 -4.88 3.06
N PHE A 338 14.66 -3.59 3.35
CA PHE A 338 15.90 -3.04 3.91
C PHE A 338 15.59 -2.19 5.13
N ILE A 339 16.53 -2.14 6.08
CA ILE A 339 16.41 -1.36 7.31
C ILE A 339 17.47 -0.26 7.27
N ASN A 340 17.09 0.91 6.78
CA ASN A 340 18.01 2.05 6.68
C ASN A 340 17.97 2.95 7.93
N SER A 341 17.15 2.62 8.93
CA SER A 341 17.03 3.43 10.15
C SER A 341 18.12 3.16 11.20
N ILE A 342 18.88 2.07 11.07
CA ILE A 342 19.91 1.67 12.04
C ILE A 342 21.11 1.14 11.27
N SER A 343 22.31 1.62 11.60
CA SER A 343 23.54 1.11 10.98
C SER A 343 23.74 -0.37 11.35
N PRO A 344 24.27 -1.21 10.43
CA PRO A 344 24.45 -2.64 10.69
C PRO A 344 25.21 -2.94 11.99
N GLU A 345 26.22 -2.12 12.31
CA GLU A 345 27.04 -2.24 13.52
C GLU A 345 26.25 -2.04 14.83
N LYS A 346 25.24 -1.16 14.82
CA LYS A 346 24.42 -0.81 15.98
C LYS A 346 23.16 -1.68 16.09
N PHE A 347 22.96 -2.63 15.19
CA PHE A 347 21.77 -3.47 15.19
C PHE A 347 21.73 -4.40 16.39
N VAL A 348 20.63 -4.36 17.16
CA VAL A 348 20.39 -5.23 18.32
C VAL A 348 18.92 -5.63 18.36
N MET A 349 18.60 -6.88 18.04
CA MET A 349 17.25 -7.44 18.12
C MET A 349 17.30 -8.86 18.69
N GLY A 350 17.06 -8.98 20.00
CA GLY A 350 17.12 -10.28 20.69
C GLY A 350 18.49 -10.95 20.51
N PRO A 351 18.56 -12.16 19.89
CA PRO A 351 19.82 -12.83 19.63
C PRO A 351 20.61 -12.24 18.46
N PHE A 352 19.99 -11.45 17.58
CA PHE A 352 20.66 -10.82 16.43
C PHE A 352 21.36 -9.54 16.87
N LYS A 353 22.70 -9.52 16.86
CA LYS A 353 23.50 -8.36 17.26
C LYS A 353 24.62 -8.07 16.25
N GLY A 354 24.93 -6.80 16.08
CA GLY A 354 25.97 -6.31 15.17
C GLY A 354 25.69 -6.59 13.70
N SER A 355 26.69 -6.34 12.86
CA SER A 355 26.56 -6.41 11.39
C SER A 355 26.11 -7.79 10.89
N MET A 356 26.67 -8.87 11.44
CA MET A 356 26.25 -10.23 11.09
C MET A 356 24.78 -10.50 11.47
N GLY A 357 24.36 -10.07 12.66
CA GLY A 357 22.96 -10.18 13.09
C GLY A 357 22.01 -9.41 12.18
N TYR A 358 22.40 -8.20 11.76
CA TYR A 358 21.65 -7.39 10.81
C TYR A 358 21.44 -8.12 9.48
N TRP A 359 22.51 -8.63 8.85
CA TRP A 359 22.41 -9.29 7.55
C TRP A 359 21.63 -10.62 7.61
N ILE A 360 21.79 -11.40 8.68
CA ILE A 360 20.98 -12.61 8.90
C ILE A 360 19.50 -12.23 9.03
N PHE A 361 19.18 -11.18 9.78
CA PHE A 361 17.80 -10.71 9.94
C PHE A 361 17.18 -10.27 8.61
N ILE A 362 17.91 -9.47 7.82
CA ILE A 362 17.50 -9.06 6.46
C ILE A 362 17.29 -10.28 5.56
N LEU A 363 18.18 -11.28 5.61
CA LEU A 363 18.06 -12.51 4.84
C LEU A 363 16.80 -13.29 5.21
N ILE A 364 16.49 -13.42 6.51
CA ILE A 364 15.27 -14.10 7.00
C ILE A 364 14.02 -13.39 6.49
N ILE A 365 13.94 -12.06 6.65
CA ILE A 365 12.81 -11.26 6.18
C ILE A 365 12.60 -11.43 4.68
N ASN A 366 13.66 -11.30 3.89
CA ASN A 366 13.56 -11.40 2.45
C ASN A 366 13.25 -12.83 1.99
N SER A 367 13.72 -13.86 2.70
CA SER A 367 13.36 -15.25 2.43
C SER A 367 11.86 -15.50 2.61
N ILE A 368 11.26 -14.95 3.68
CA ILE A 368 9.81 -14.99 3.91
C ILE A 368 9.08 -14.25 2.78
N ASN A 369 9.59 -13.09 2.39
CA ASN A 369 8.96 -12.31 1.33
C ASN A 369 9.03 -13.00 -0.05
N LEU A 370 10.15 -13.64 -0.38
CA LEU A 370 10.31 -14.44 -1.58
C LEU A 370 9.37 -15.65 -1.58
N LEU A 371 9.17 -16.30 -0.43
CA LEU A 371 8.17 -17.36 -0.29
C LEU A 371 6.75 -16.85 -0.61
N ILE A 372 6.42 -15.63 -0.17
CA ILE A 372 5.12 -15.01 -0.47
C ILE A 372 4.97 -14.77 -1.98
N ILE A 373 6.01 -14.27 -2.64
CA ILE A 373 5.99 -14.03 -4.09
C ILE A 373 5.87 -15.35 -4.85
N ALA A 374 6.63 -16.38 -4.44
CA ALA A 374 6.55 -17.71 -5.01
C ALA A 374 5.13 -18.30 -4.87
N GLY A 375 4.51 -18.12 -3.70
CA GLY A 375 3.10 -18.48 -3.47
C GLY A 375 2.15 -17.81 -4.46
N ALA A 376 2.27 -16.50 -4.63
CA ALA A 376 1.41 -15.74 -5.53
C ALA A 376 1.63 -16.15 -7.00
N PHE A 377 2.87 -16.45 -7.38
CA PHE A 377 3.20 -16.96 -8.70
C PHE A 377 2.62 -18.36 -8.94
N LEU A 378 2.72 -19.27 -7.96
CA LEU A 378 2.06 -20.58 -8.02
C LEU A 378 0.55 -20.45 -8.19
N PHE A 379 -0.08 -19.48 -7.51
CA PHE A 379 -1.49 -19.18 -7.72
C PHE A 379 -1.77 -18.75 -9.16
N LEU A 380 -1.02 -17.79 -9.70
CA LEU A 380 -1.21 -17.28 -11.06
C LEU A 380 -1.07 -18.37 -12.12
N ILE A 381 -0.09 -19.28 -11.98
CA ILE A 381 0.11 -20.39 -12.91
C ILE A 381 -1.02 -21.42 -12.83
N LYS A 382 -1.46 -21.74 -11.61
CA LYS A 382 -2.39 -22.86 -11.39
C LYS A 382 -3.86 -22.44 -11.46
N GLN A 383 -4.18 -21.14 -11.44
CA GLN A 383 -5.54 -20.65 -11.52
C GLN A 383 -5.96 -20.41 -12.97
N ARG A 384 -7.01 -21.10 -13.43
CA ARG A 384 -7.45 -21.03 -14.84
C ARG A 384 -8.23 -19.75 -15.15
N ASN A 385 -9.06 -19.28 -14.23
CA ASN A 385 -9.91 -18.10 -14.42
C ASN A 385 -9.34 -16.89 -13.66
N LEU A 386 -8.26 -16.31 -14.19
CA LEU A 386 -7.61 -15.15 -13.55
C LEU A 386 -8.48 -13.88 -13.56
N ILE A 387 -9.46 -13.79 -14.46
CA ILE A 387 -10.34 -12.64 -14.57
C ILE A 387 -11.22 -12.44 -13.32
N ASP A 388 -11.58 -13.52 -12.63
CA ASP A 388 -12.38 -13.46 -11.39
C ASP A 388 -11.60 -12.77 -10.25
N TYR A 389 -10.27 -12.79 -10.36
CA TYR A 389 -9.34 -12.21 -9.40
C TYR A 389 -8.69 -10.93 -9.93
N TRP A 390 -9.32 -10.25 -10.90
CA TRP A 390 -8.74 -9.08 -11.56
C TRP A 390 -8.26 -8.01 -10.59
N ILE A 391 -9.03 -7.72 -9.54
CA ILE A 391 -8.66 -6.70 -8.55
C ILE A 391 -7.38 -7.08 -7.77
N PHE A 392 -7.10 -8.37 -7.61
CA PHE A 392 -5.95 -8.86 -6.86
C PHE A 392 -4.64 -8.64 -7.63
N TRP A 393 -4.60 -9.04 -8.91
CA TRP A 393 -3.39 -8.87 -9.71
C TRP A 393 -3.27 -7.47 -10.31
N SER A 394 -4.37 -6.77 -10.59
CA SER A 394 -4.33 -5.44 -11.22
C SER A 394 -3.71 -4.39 -10.32
N ILE A 395 -3.95 -4.42 -9.00
CA ILE A 395 -3.30 -3.48 -8.08
C ILE A 395 -1.79 -3.71 -7.99
N ILE A 396 -1.34 -4.97 -8.02
CA ILE A 396 0.09 -5.30 -8.02
C ILE A 396 0.73 -4.77 -9.30
N ILE A 397 0.13 -5.05 -10.45
CA ILE A 397 0.62 -4.59 -11.76
C ILE A 397 0.60 -3.06 -11.85
N ALA A 398 -0.48 -2.40 -11.40
CA ALA A 398 -0.59 -0.94 -11.41
C ALA A 398 0.54 -0.27 -10.63
N LEU A 399 0.80 -0.73 -9.40
CA LEU A 399 1.84 -0.15 -8.56
C LEU A 399 3.25 -0.46 -9.08
N LEU A 400 3.49 -1.67 -9.59
CA LEU A 400 4.77 -2.01 -10.22
C LEU A 400 5.04 -1.18 -11.47
N ILE A 401 4.03 -0.99 -12.34
CA ILE A 401 4.17 -0.13 -13.53
C ILE A 401 4.49 1.30 -13.10
N PHE A 402 3.70 1.88 -12.19
CA PHE A 402 3.91 3.27 -11.79
C PHE A 402 5.29 3.48 -11.15
N HIS A 403 5.63 2.69 -10.13
CA HIS A 403 6.87 2.88 -9.37
C HIS A 403 8.11 2.38 -10.12
N GLY A 404 7.98 1.39 -10.99
CA GLY A 404 9.05 0.98 -11.88
C GLY A 404 9.43 2.08 -12.87
N LEU A 405 8.45 2.86 -13.34
CA LEU A 405 8.71 3.97 -14.28
C LEU A 405 9.18 5.24 -13.55
N ILE A 406 8.59 5.54 -12.40
CA ILE A 406 8.88 6.77 -11.63
C ILE A 406 9.98 6.46 -10.62
N TYR A 407 9.64 6.02 -9.42
CA TYR A 407 10.57 5.82 -8.30
C TYR A 407 10.01 4.73 -7.38
N MET A 408 10.87 3.87 -6.84
CA MET A 408 10.44 2.70 -6.07
C MET A 408 11.09 2.63 -4.70
N GLU A 409 10.26 2.70 -3.67
CA GLU A 409 10.59 2.20 -2.34
C GLU A 409 9.68 1.00 -1.98
N PRO A 410 10.16 0.02 -1.20
CA PRO A 410 9.36 -1.15 -0.82
C PRO A 410 8.04 -0.82 -0.14
N ARG A 411 7.99 0.30 0.61
CA ARG A 411 6.77 0.79 1.27
C ARG A 411 5.66 1.16 0.30
N TYR A 412 5.98 1.54 -0.94
CA TYR A 412 4.98 1.93 -1.92
C TYR A 412 4.15 0.75 -2.44
N LEU A 413 4.69 -0.47 -2.36
CA LEU A 413 3.94 -1.70 -2.65
C LEU A 413 3.16 -2.21 -1.43
N PHE A 414 3.22 -1.53 -0.28
CA PHE A 414 2.54 -1.98 0.94
C PHE A 414 1.02 -2.18 0.75
N PRO A 415 0.27 -1.31 0.05
CA PRO A 415 -1.16 -1.54 -0.14
C PRO A 415 -1.43 -2.88 -0.83
N SER A 416 -0.68 -3.25 -1.89
CA SER A 416 -0.91 -4.50 -2.62
C SER A 416 -0.66 -5.76 -1.80
N ARG A 417 -0.05 -5.66 -0.61
CA ARG A 417 0.18 -6.79 0.30
C ARG A 417 -1.11 -7.51 0.67
N VAL A 418 -2.25 -6.79 0.76
CA VAL A 418 -3.59 -7.39 0.95
C VAL A 418 -3.85 -8.47 -0.11
N ALA A 419 -3.72 -8.10 -1.39
CA ALA A 419 -3.97 -9.01 -2.50
C ALA A 419 -2.88 -10.08 -2.62
N LEU A 420 -1.61 -9.68 -2.50
CA LEU A 420 -0.46 -10.55 -2.64
C LEU A 420 -0.48 -11.69 -1.62
N TYR A 421 -0.83 -11.41 -0.36
CA TYR A 421 -0.79 -12.42 0.70
C TYR A 421 -1.95 -13.41 0.56
N ILE A 422 -3.13 -12.94 0.12
CA ILE A 422 -4.26 -13.83 -0.17
C ILE A 422 -3.95 -14.74 -1.36
N MET A 423 -3.42 -14.17 -2.46
CA MET A 423 -2.98 -14.97 -3.61
C MET A 423 -1.88 -15.95 -3.23
N SER A 424 -0.92 -15.51 -2.42
CA SER A 424 0.15 -16.35 -1.89
C SER A 424 -0.39 -17.52 -1.09
N ALA A 425 -1.27 -17.27 -0.13
CA ALA A 425 -1.90 -18.32 0.66
C ALA A 425 -2.66 -19.31 -0.22
N ALA A 426 -3.43 -18.83 -1.21
CA ALA A 426 -4.17 -19.68 -2.14
C ALA A 426 -3.25 -20.55 -3.02
N GLY A 427 -2.05 -20.04 -3.37
CA GLY A 427 -1.04 -20.80 -4.11
C GLY A 427 -0.30 -21.81 -3.24
N LEU A 428 0.23 -21.37 -2.09
CA LEU A 428 0.97 -22.21 -1.13
C LEU A 428 0.09 -23.35 -0.58
N TYR A 429 -1.19 -23.11 -0.36
CA TYR A 429 -2.12 -24.14 0.12
C TYR A 429 -2.32 -25.31 -0.87
N ARG A 430 -1.89 -25.16 -2.13
CA ARG A 430 -1.86 -26.27 -3.10
C ARG A 430 -0.70 -27.24 -2.85
N LEU A 431 0.31 -26.84 -2.09
CA LEU A 431 1.43 -27.71 -1.71
C LEU A 431 0.96 -28.66 -0.59
N ARG A 432 1.12 -29.98 -0.80
CA ARG A 432 0.58 -31.01 0.10
C ARG A 432 1.04 -30.85 1.54
N TRP A 433 2.30 -30.50 1.76
CA TRP A 433 2.86 -30.32 3.10
C TRP A 433 2.29 -29.07 3.80
N VAL A 434 2.17 -27.94 3.10
CA VAL A 434 1.51 -26.72 3.63
C VAL A 434 0.06 -27.02 3.99
N LYS A 435 -0.68 -27.65 3.08
CA LYS A 435 -2.07 -28.05 3.29
C LYS A 435 -2.23 -28.88 4.57
N ASN A 436 -1.37 -29.89 4.76
CA ASN A 436 -1.43 -30.76 5.93
C ASN A 436 -1.20 -30.00 7.25
N ILE A 437 -0.23 -29.07 7.28
CA ILE A 437 0.07 -28.25 8.45
C ILE A 437 -1.13 -27.33 8.77
N ILE A 438 -1.62 -26.61 7.77
CA ILE A 438 -2.72 -25.66 7.95
C ILE A 438 -4.01 -26.37 8.33
N ASN A 439 -4.32 -27.53 7.75
CA ASN A 439 -5.49 -28.31 8.13
C ASN A 439 -5.43 -28.76 9.60
N ARG A 440 -4.25 -29.17 10.09
CA ARG A 440 -4.07 -29.53 11.51
C ARG A 440 -4.30 -28.33 12.42
N MET A 441 -3.82 -27.14 12.06
CA MET A 441 -4.05 -25.91 12.83
C MET A 441 -5.52 -25.48 12.80
N ALA A 442 -6.17 -25.61 11.64
CA ALA A 442 -7.55 -25.20 11.40
C ALA A 442 -8.54 -25.91 12.35
N VAL A 443 -8.31 -27.17 12.71
CA VAL A 443 -9.15 -27.95 13.64
C VAL A 443 -9.33 -27.26 14.99
N TYR A 444 -8.30 -26.57 15.50
CA TYR A 444 -8.38 -25.91 16.81
C TYR A 444 -9.15 -24.58 16.76
N LEU A 445 -9.09 -23.91 15.61
CA LEU A 445 -9.65 -22.57 15.39
C LEU A 445 -11.09 -22.62 14.87
N PHE A 446 -11.44 -23.65 14.11
CA PHE A 446 -12.77 -23.88 13.56
C PHE A 446 -13.34 -25.18 14.16
N PRO A 447 -14.12 -25.10 15.25
CA PRO A 447 -14.74 -26.29 15.82
C PRO A 447 -15.64 -26.95 14.80
N ILE A 448 -15.50 -28.27 14.63
CA ILE A 448 -16.40 -29.09 13.81
C ILE A 448 -17.79 -28.98 14.44
N SER A 449 -18.75 -28.46 13.68
CA SER A 449 -20.15 -28.46 14.10
C SER A 449 -20.59 -29.91 14.31
N LYS A 450 -21.24 -30.21 15.45
CA LYS A 450 -21.78 -31.56 15.74
C LYS A 450 -22.77 -32.06 14.68
N ASN A 451 -23.22 -31.22 13.76
CA ASN A 451 -24.15 -31.57 12.68
C ASN A 451 -23.46 -31.92 11.35
N ASP A 452 -22.12 -31.84 11.24
CA ASP A 452 -21.38 -32.18 10.01
C ASP A 452 -20.86 -33.64 10.01
N LYS A 453 -21.37 -34.47 10.92
CA LYS A 453 -21.24 -35.92 10.81
C LYS A 453 -22.55 -36.46 10.22
N PHE A 454 -22.66 -36.54 8.90
CA PHE A 454 -23.32 -37.63 8.16
C PHE A 454 -22.92 -37.57 6.69
#